data_AF-A0AAP2R9Z7-F1
#
_entry.id   AF-A0AAP2R9Z7-F1
#
_cell.length_a   1.000
_cell.length_b   1.000
_cell.length_c   1.000
_cell.angle_alpha   90.00
_cell.angle_beta   90.00
_cell.angle_gamma   90.00
#
_symmetry.space_group_name_H-M   'P 1'
#
loop_
_entity.id
_entity.type
_entity.pdbx_description
1 polymer ?
#
loop_
_entity_poly.entity_id
_entity_poly.type
_entity_poly.pdbx_seq_one_letter_code
_entity_poly.pdbx_strand_id
1 'polypeptide(L)'
;MLILSMAFQLKNYHVFSYFRKIALITIILLIILPALAGARNTPYLPECPDSFNTLRSSVFDVKYDPDKVDNIGYILDLAGLSYDQVACFFGGYPYRTTLEIASSHEEYEALLGIGNLSVSSMGSGWGDGDNGIIVIKSPDQVPDFLTVLTHELAHIALRSNTPDYKYAMPQWFEEGIAVYVSNDISEDKRRAFENICREGRYIHIGELENIHKGSYKPDSNLNDIGIAYTQSGMVIEYINDTYGRDSIYEIIYDLGYSRDVDLSFKKVIGRSAEEVNYDMWRSVKDEMDRQDGKLLEQKIYGYVIDHNGNTIPNQTVSFTSEREGSPVKGTVYTVMADGSGYYEVDVTYGPIKAFAEKQGYESANKEVMLDRGESLLFNITLDGSAAEARELARLRAEEEKRNIILVSAGALSLIVISSVLVVWKRSNK
;
A
#
# COMPACT_ATOMS: atom_id res chain seq x y z
N MET A 1 97.62 -25.43 -4.67
CA MET A 1 97.88 -24.73 -3.39
C MET A 1 96.58 -24.06 -2.98
N LEU A 2 95.87 -24.34 -1.89
CA LEU A 2 95.86 -25.32 -0.79
C LEU A 2 94.38 -25.25 -0.30
N ILE A 3 93.58 -26.31 -0.33
CA ILE A 3 93.47 -27.36 0.70
C ILE A 3 93.11 -26.81 2.10
N LEU A 4 91.90 -27.23 2.55
CA LEU A 4 91.46 -27.51 3.93
C LEU A 4 91.46 -26.37 4.98
N SER A 5 90.27 -26.05 5.51
CA SER A 5 89.87 -26.45 6.89
C SER A 5 88.68 -25.62 7.44
N MET A 6 87.60 -26.34 7.80
CA MET A 6 86.69 -26.23 8.97
C MET A 6 86.12 -24.86 9.40
N ALA A 7 84.88 -24.70 9.87
CA ALA A 7 83.70 -25.53 10.17
C ALA A 7 82.52 -24.52 10.35
N PHE A 8 81.26 -24.80 10.03
CA PHE A 8 80.35 -25.57 10.87
C PHE A 8 79.04 -25.85 10.10
N GLN A 9 78.40 -26.95 10.45
CA GLN A 9 77.27 -27.57 9.79
C GLN A 9 75.96 -26.77 9.87
N LEU A 10 75.06 -26.98 8.89
CA LEU A 10 73.74 -27.59 9.16
C LEU A 10 73.09 -28.09 7.86
N LYS A 11 72.77 -29.40 7.88
CA LYS A 11 71.89 -30.10 6.95
C LYS A 11 70.57 -29.36 6.79
N ASN A 12 70.11 -29.15 5.55
CA ASN A 12 68.69 -28.86 5.29
C ASN A 12 68.19 -29.55 4.02
N TYR A 13 68.36 -30.88 3.96
CA TYR A 13 67.66 -31.74 3.00
C TYR A 13 66.13 -31.81 3.24
N HIS A 14 65.66 -31.36 4.41
CA HIS A 14 64.22 -31.31 4.72
C HIS A 14 63.50 -30.09 4.11
N VAL A 15 64.20 -29.00 3.82
CA VAL A 15 63.57 -27.77 3.31
C VAL A 15 63.15 -27.93 1.84
N PHE A 16 63.97 -28.59 1.00
CA PHE A 16 63.66 -28.80 -0.42
C PHE A 16 62.50 -29.79 -0.67
N SER A 17 62.36 -30.80 0.21
CA SER A 17 61.25 -31.76 0.17
C SER A 17 59.93 -31.11 0.60
N TYR A 18 59.98 -30.23 1.60
CA TYR A 18 58.84 -29.43 2.03
C TYR A 18 58.38 -28.45 0.95
N PHE A 19 59.30 -27.75 0.27
CA PHE A 19 58.93 -26.84 -0.82
C PHE A 19 58.31 -27.56 -2.03
N ARG A 20 58.79 -28.76 -2.38
CA ARG A 20 58.16 -29.57 -3.44
C ARG A 20 56.79 -30.10 -3.04
N LYS A 21 56.60 -30.52 -1.79
CA LYS A 21 55.29 -30.97 -1.28
C LYS A 21 54.30 -29.81 -1.16
N ILE A 22 54.74 -28.64 -0.70
CA ILE A 22 53.91 -27.44 -0.63
C ILE A 22 53.53 -26.98 -2.04
N ALA A 23 54.48 -26.87 -2.98
CA ALA A 23 54.17 -26.49 -4.36
C ALA A 23 53.22 -27.49 -5.08
N LEU A 24 53.36 -28.79 -4.83
CA LEU A 24 52.45 -29.81 -5.38
C LEU A 24 51.05 -29.71 -4.74
N ILE A 25 50.96 -29.45 -3.42
CA ILE A 25 49.70 -29.22 -2.71
C ILE A 25 49.04 -27.92 -3.19
N THR A 26 49.79 -26.85 -3.45
CA THR A 26 49.26 -25.58 -3.98
C THR A 26 48.79 -25.71 -5.43
N ILE A 27 49.45 -26.51 -6.27
CA ILE A 27 49.01 -26.78 -7.64
C ILE A 27 47.78 -27.71 -7.65
N ILE A 28 47.72 -28.71 -6.77
CA ILE A 28 46.53 -29.56 -6.59
C ILE A 28 45.36 -28.73 -6.03
N LEU A 29 45.60 -27.80 -5.09
CA LEU A 29 44.59 -26.84 -4.62
C LEU A 29 44.17 -25.87 -5.71
N LEU A 30 45.06 -25.38 -6.58
CA LEU A 30 44.72 -24.48 -7.68
C LEU A 30 44.01 -25.16 -8.87
N ILE A 31 44.07 -26.49 -8.98
CA ILE A 31 43.34 -27.28 -9.97
C ILE A 31 42.01 -27.81 -9.38
N ILE A 32 41.97 -28.11 -8.07
CA ILE A 32 40.77 -28.58 -7.38
C ILE A 32 39.89 -27.40 -6.90
N LEU A 33 40.42 -26.21 -6.61
CA LEU A 33 39.60 -25.05 -6.21
C LEU A 33 38.72 -24.53 -7.35
N PRO A 34 39.13 -24.49 -8.63
CA PRO A 34 38.20 -24.23 -9.73
C PRO A 34 37.26 -25.40 -10.03
N ALA A 35 37.58 -26.62 -9.59
CA ALA A 35 36.71 -27.80 -9.72
C ALA A 35 35.71 -27.94 -8.56
N LEU A 36 35.99 -27.36 -7.38
CA LEU A 36 35.08 -27.22 -6.24
C LEU A 36 34.33 -25.89 -6.25
N ALA A 37 34.90 -24.81 -6.82
CA ALA A 37 34.18 -23.59 -7.21
C ALA A 37 33.46 -23.73 -8.55
N GLY A 38 33.68 -24.86 -9.24
CA GLY A 38 32.97 -25.32 -10.43
C GLY A 38 32.07 -26.51 -10.15
N ALA A 39 31.76 -26.80 -8.87
CA ALA A 39 30.47 -27.39 -8.57
C ALA A 39 29.46 -26.40 -9.12
N ARG A 40 28.93 -26.68 -10.33
CA ARG A 40 27.72 -26.03 -10.80
C ARG A 40 26.78 -26.11 -9.61
N ASN A 41 26.40 -24.98 -9.03
CA ASN A 41 25.18 -24.91 -8.25
C ASN A 41 24.10 -25.31 -9.23
N THR A 42 23.85 -26.61 -9.38
CA THR A 42 22.62 -27.09 -9.98
C THR A 42 21.54 -26.46 -9.11
N PRO A 43 20.67 -25.61 -9.66
CA PRO A 43 19.57 -25.06 -8.90
C PRO A 43 18.89 -26.23 -8.18
N TYR A 44 18.61 -26.06 -6.89
CA TYR A 44 17.77 -27.01 -6.20
C TYR A 44 16.46 -27.15 -7.00
N LEU A 45 16.09 -28.39 -7.31
CA LEU A 45 14.84 -28.72 -7.96
C LEU A 45 14.07 -29.62 -6.98
N PRO A 46 12.81 -29.28 -6.67
CA PRO A 46 11.93 -30.16 -5.92
C PRO A 46 11.91 -31.57 -6.52
N GLU A 47 11.91 -32.58 -5.65
CA GLU A 47 11.82 -33.99 -6.04
C GLU A 47 10.50 -34.58 -5.54
N CYS A 48 9.72 -35.09 -6.49
CA CYS A 48 8.45 -35.75 -6.21
C CYS A 48 8.67 -37.22 -5.78
N PRO A 49 7.89 -37.74 -4.82
CA PRO A 49 7.96 -39.15 -4.43
C PRO A 49 7.63 -40.11 -5.59
N ASP A 50 8.27 -41.28 -5.60
CA ASP A 50 8.02 -42.36 -6.58
C ASP A 50 6.55 -42.85 -6.59
N SER A 51 5.78 -42.58 -5.54
CA SER A 51 4.36 -42.94 -5.44
C SER A 51 3.45 -42.05 -6.28
N PHE A 52 3.93 -40.90 -6.77
CA PHE A 52 3.12 -39.99 -7.58
C PHE A 52 2.96 -40.52 -9.00
N ASN A 53 1.74 -40.41 -9.52
CA ASN A 53 1.46 -40.65 -10.93
C ASN A 53 1.84 -39.41 -11.75
N THR A 54 2.27 -39.64 -13.00
CA THR A 54 2.54 -38.56 -13.96
C THR A 54 1.53 -38.60 -15.10
N LEU A 55 0.80 -37.50 -15.30
CA LEU A 55 -0.05 -37.25 -16.44
C LEU A 55 0.63 -36.24 -17.37
N ARG A 56 0.74 -36.58 -18.65
CA ARG A 56 1.52 -35.81 -19.62
C ARG A 56 0.63 -35.16 -20.67
N SER A 57 0.82 -33.86 -20.89
CA SER A 57 0.21 -33.08 -21.98
C SER A 57 1.28 -32.62 -22.98
N SER A 58 0.90 -31.74 -23.92
CA SER A 58 1.85 -31.13 -24.85
C SER A 58 2.83 -30.18 -24.16
N VAL A 59 2.40 -29.51 -23.08
CA VAL A 59 3.12 -28.41 -22.42
C VAL A 59 3.38 -28.64 -20.93
N PHE A 60 2.81 -29.69 -20.33
CA PHE A 60 3.04 -30.04 -18.92
C PHE A 60 3.30 -31.53 -18.69
N ASP A 61 4.11 -31.81 -17.67
CA ASP A 61 4.15 -33.10 -16.97
C ASP A 61 3.57 -32.87 -15.56
N VAL A 62 2.35 -33.36 -15.29
CA VAL A 62 1.65 -33.16 -14.01
C VAL A 62 1.83 -34.38 -13.12
N LYS A 63 2.49 -34.19 -11.98
CA LYS A 63 2.71 -35.21 -10.95
C LYS A 63 1.72 -35.01 -9.80
N TYR A 64 1.06 -36.09 -9.38
CA TYR A 64 0.07 -36.05 -8.30
C TYR A 64 -0.05 -37.41 -7.58
N ASP A 65 -0.49 -37.39 -6.33
CA ASP A 65 -0.89 -38.60 -5.60
C ASP A 65 -2.31 -39.03 -6.05
N PRO A 66 -2.46 -40.18 -6.73
CA PRO A 66 -3.75 -40.61 -7.29
C PRO A 66 -4.79 -40.98 -6.23
N ASP A 67 -4.37 -41.23 -4.98
CA ASP A 67 -5.28 -41.55 -3.89
C ASP A 67 -5.80 -40.29 -3.17
N LYS A 68 -5.23 -39.11 -3.45
CA LYS A 68 -5.57 -37.84 -2.79
C LYS A 68 -6.08 -36.75 -3.73
N VAL A 69 -5.81 -36.85 -5.03
CA VAL A 69 -6.20 -35.84 -6.02
C VAL A 69 -7.18 -36.45 -7.04
N ASP A 70 -8.46 -36.14 -6.87
CA ASP A 70 -9.55 -36.79 -7.62
C ASP A 70 -9.82 -36.18 -9.01
N ASN A 71 -9.53 -34.88 -9.23
CA ASN A 71 -9.93 -34.16 -10.44
C ASN A 71 -8.76 -33.60 -11.26
N ILE A 72 -7.87 -34.51 -11.69
CA ILE A 72 -6.68 -34.14 -12.47
C ILE A 72 -7.02 -33.50 -13.83
N GLY A 73 -8.17 -33.84 -14.42
CA GLY A 73 -8.66 -33.23 -15.66
C GLY A 73 -8.89 -31.73 -15.52
N TYR A 74 -9.56 -31.32 -14.44
CA TYR A 74 -9.76 -29.91 -14.13
C TYR A 74 -8.44 -29.15 -13.91
N ILE A 75 -7.45 -29.77 -13.24
CA ILE A 75 -6.12 -29.17 -13.07
C ILE A 75 -5.43 -28.99 -14.42
N LEU A 76 -5.53 -29.96 -15.34
CA LEU A 76 -5.00 -29.82 -16.69
C LEU A 76 -5.66 -28.70 -17.49
N ASP A 77 -6.98 -28.53 -17.37
CA ASP A 77 -7.70 -27.45 -18.04
C ASP A 77 -7.21 -26.09 -17.53
N LEU A 78 -7.08 -25.91 -16.20
CA LEU A 78 -6.53 -24.69 -15.61
C LEU A 78 -5.06 -24.45 -15.97
N ALA A 79 -4.26 -25.51 -16.06
CA ALA A 79 -2.87 -25.42 -16.52
C ALA A 79 -2.79 -24.97 -17.98
N GLY A 80 -3.68 -25.47 -18.85
CA GLY A 80 -3.80 -25.03 -20.23
C GLY A 80 -4.14 -23.54 -20.35
N LEU A 81 -5.12 -23.07 -19.56
CA LEU A 81 -5.47 -21.64 -19.51
C LEU A 81 -4.30 -20.78 -18.99
N SER A 82 -3.58 -21.26 -17.97
CA SER A 82 -2.39 -20.58 -17.44
C SER A 82 -1.30 -20.48 -18.52
N TYR A 83 -1.06 -21.55 -19.26
CA TYR A 83 -0.11 -21.57 -20.37
C TYR A 83 -0.50 -20.57 -21.45
N ASP A 84 -1.77 -20.53 -21.87
CA ASP A 84 -2.24 -19.61 -22.91
C ASP A 84 -2.03 -18.14 -22.50
N GLN A 85 -2.30 -17.80 -21.23
CA GLN A 85 -2.09 -16.46 -20.69
C GLN A 85 -0.60 -16.08 -20.64
N VAL A 86 0.27 -16.95 -20.13
CA VAL A 86 1.72 -16.73 -20.14
C VAL A 86 2.25 -16.64 -21.58
N ALA A 87 1.77 -17.49 -22.48
CA ALA A 87 2.15 -17.50 -23.89
C ALA A 87 1.72 -16.24 -24.63
N CYS A 88 0.57 -15.63 -24.28
CA CYS A 88 0.14 -14.35 -24.83
C CYS A 88 1.15 -13.23 -24.53
N PHE A 89 1.80 -13.29 -23.37
CA PHE A 89 2.88 -12.37 -23.04
C PHE A 89 4.18 -12.80 -23.72
N PHE A 90 4.71 -14.00 -23.43
CA PHE A 90 6.06 -14.50 -23.78
C PHE A 90 6.24 -15.08 -25.20
N GLY A 91 5.16 -15.21 -25.98
CA GLY A 91 5.24 -15.77 -27.34
C GLY A 91 5.22 -17.29 -27.39
N GLY A 92 4.70 -17.94 -26.35
CA GLY A 92 4.74 -19.40 -26.18
C GLY A 92 6.16 -19.93 -25.95
N TYR A 93 6.27 -21.20 -25.55
CA TYR A 93 7.58 -21.79 -25.32
C TYR A 93 7.63 -23.29 -25.61
N PRO A 94 8.79 -23.83 -26.06
CA PRO A 94 8.89 -25.20 -26.57
C PRO A 94 9.19 -26.26 -25.49
N TYR A 95 9.24 -25.89 -24.22
CA TYR A 95 9.55 -26.80 -23.11
C TYR A 95 8.30 -27.21 -22.33
N ARG A 96 8.40 -28.35 -21.64
CA ARG A 96 7.35 -28.82 -20.73
C ARG A 96 7.67 -28.46 -19.29
N THR A 97 6.77 -27.70 -18.66
CA THR A 97 6.87 -27.41 -17.23
C THR A 97 6.34 -28.60 -16.43
N THR A 98 7.06 -29.01 -15.38
CA THR A 98 6.55 -30.00 -14.44
C THR A 98 5.64 -29.32 -13.43
N LEU A 99 4.43 -29.84 -13.20
CA LEU A 99 3.53 -29.38 -12.13
C LEU A 99 3.44 -30.47 -11.08
N GLU A 100 3.82 -30.19 -9.84
CA GLU A 100 3.70 -31.11 -8.71
C GLU A 100 2.57 -30.64 -7.81
N ILE A 101 1.50 -31.43 -7.74
CA ILE A 101 0.27 -31.07 -7.02
C ILE A 101 0.34 -31.64 -5.61
N ALA A 102 0.35 -30.76 -4.62
CA ALA A 102 0.26 -31.11 -3.21
C ALA A 102 -1.21 -31.12 -2.76
N SER A 103 -1.66 -32.20 -2.12
CA SER A 103 -3.03 -32.29 -1.58
C SER A 103 -3.18 -31.65 -0.19
N SER A 104 -2.08 -31.24 0.44
CA SER A 104 -2.09 -30.56 1.74
C SER A 104 -0.95 -29.55 1.86
N HIS A 105 -1.01 -28.68 2.87
CA HIS A 105 0.09 -27.76 3.13
C HIS A 105 1.37 -28.48 3.59
N GLU A 106 1.23 -29.55 4.35
CA GLU A 106 2.33 -30.38 4.82
C GLU A 106 2.97 -31.14 3.65
N GLU A 107 2.18 -31.63 2.70
CA GLU A 107 2.73 -32.25 1.48
C GLU A 107 3.43 -31.23 0.60
N TYR A 108 2.90 -30.01 0.51
CA TYR A 108 3.53 -28.89 -0.20
C TYR A 108 4.90 -28.53 0.38
N GLU A 109 5.01 -28.42 1.70
CA GLU A 109 6.27 -28.24 2.42
C GLU A 109 7.26 -29.40 2.16
N ALA A 110 6.76 -30.63 2.23
CA ALA A 110 7.57 -31.82 2.02
C ALA A 110 8.14 -31.90 0.59
N LEU A 111 7.34 -31.62 -0.43
CA LEU A 111 7.78 -31.57 -1.83
C LEU A 111 8.86 -30.50 -2.05
N LEU A 112 8.74 -29.36 -1.39
CA LEU A 112 9.74 -28.30 -1.44
C LEU A 112 10.99 -28.57 -0.60
N GLY A 113 10.98 -29.60 0.26
CA GLY A 113 12.06 -29.87 1.20
C GLY A 113 12.27 -28.75 2.24
N ILE A 114 11.24 -27.93 2.50
CA ILE A 114 11.29 -26.79 3.43
C ILE A 114 10.25 -27.00 4.53
N GLY A 115 10.65 -26.90 5.80
CA GLY A 115 9.72 -26.89 6.93
C GLY A 115 9.45 -25.48 7.46
N ASN A 116 8.24 -25.26 7.98
CA ASN A 116 7.74 -23.99 8.54
C ASN A 116 7.54 -22.88 7.50
N LEU A 117 7.06 -23.22 6.30
CA LEU A 117 6.51 -22.26 5.37
C LEU A 117 5.22 -21.67 5.94
N SER A 118 4.94 -20.42 5.56
CA SER A 118 3.65 -19.83 5.89
C SER A 118 2.52 -20.61 5.20
N VAL A 119 1.41 -20.80 5.91
CA VAL A 119 0.17 -21.36 5.34
C VAL A 119 -0.35 -20.53 4.16
N SER A 120 0.03 -19.25 4.07
CA SER A 120 -0.29 -18.36 2.96
C SER A 120 0.49 -18.61 1.68
N SER A 121 1.62 -19.35 1.73
CA SER A 121 2.33 -19.78 0.52
C SER A 121 1.50 -20.84 -0.20
N MET A 122 1.19 -20.64 -1.47
CA MET A 122 0.26 -21.49 -2.23
C MET A 122 0.93 -22.20 -3.40
N GLY A 123 1.98 -21.62 -3.98
CA GLY A 123 2.76 -22.18 -5.07
C GLY A 123 4.21 -21.68 -5.03
N SER A 124 5.09 -22.38 -5.75
CA SER A 124 6.49 -21.99 -5.91
C SER A 124 7.07 -22.57 -7.21
N GLY A 125 7.53 -21.68 -8.08
CA GLY A 125 8.23 -21.99 -9.33
C GLY A 125 9.76 -22.08 -9.17
N TRP A 126 10.34 -23.18 -9.64
CA TRP A 126 11.76 -23.50 -9.60
C TRP A 126 12.29 -23.83 -11.00
N GLY A 127 13.57 -23.53 -11.23
CA GLY A 127 14.22 -23.83 -12.50
C GLY A 127 13.75 -22.95 -13.66
N ASP A 128 14.08 -23.42 -14.86
CA ASP A 128 13.77 -22.79 -16.15
C ASP A 128 13.83 -23.82 -17.28
N GLY A 129 13.24 -23.49 -18.44
CA GLY A 129 13.19 -24.34 -19.62
C GLY A 129 12.57 -25.71 -19.34
N ASP A 130 13.18 -26.76 -19.88
CA ASP A 130 12.78 -28.17 -19.63
C ASP A 130 12.96 -28.62 -18.17
N ASN A 131 13.65 -27.83 -17.35
CA ASN A 131 13.81 -28.09 -15.92
C ASN A 131 12.87 -27.23 -15.05
N GLY A 132 11.90 -26.54 -15.66
CA GLY A 132 10.92 -25.75 -14.94
C GLY A 132 9.99 -26.66 -14.13
N ILE A 133 9.90 -26.43 -12.83
CA ILE A 133 9.03 -27.16 -11.90
C ILE A 133 8.20 -26.16 -11.11
N ILE A 134 6.90 -26.39 -11.01
CA ILE A 134 6.00 -25.65 -10.12
C ILE A 134 5.45 -26.65 -9.12
N VAL A 135 5.70 -26.41 -7.84
CA VAL A 135 4.99 -27.10 -6.76
C VAL A 135 3.82 -26.21 -6.36
N ILE A 136 2.61 -26.73 -6.33
CA ILE A 136 1.41 -25.94 -6.01
C ILE A 136 0.40 -26.79 -5.23
N LYS A 137 -0.26 -26.18 -4.25
CA LYS A 137 -1.36 -26.83 -3.53
C LYS A 137 -2.55 -27.08 -4.45
N SER A 138 -3.33 -28.12 -4.20
CA SER A 138 -4.48 -28.51 -5.02
C SER A 138 -5.56 -27.40 -5.05
N PRO A 139 -6.41 -27.36 -6.10
CA PRO A 139 -7.40 -26.28 -6.27
C PRO A 139 -8.37 -26.07 -5.10
N ASP A 140 -8.66 -27.10 -4.31
CA ASP A 140 -9.48 -27.00 -3.10
C ASP A 140 -8.80 -26.22 -1.96
N GLN A 141 -7.49 -26.03 -2.04
CA GLN A 141 -6.68 -25.28 -1.07
C GLN A 141 -6.27 -23.89 -1.56
N VAL A 142 -6.52 -23.56 -2.84
CA VAL A 142 -6.09 -22.30 -3.47
C VAL A 142 -7.31 -21.56 -4.01
N PRO A 143 -7.75 -20.45 -3.37
CA PRO A 143 -8.97 -19.74 -3.73
C PRO A 143 -9.05 -19.28 -5.19
N ASP A 144 -7.90 -18.92 -5.78
CA ASP A 144 -7.77 -18.60 -7.21
C ASP A 144 -6.58 -19.35 -7.80
N PHE A 145 -6.77 -20.66 -8.00
CA PHE A 145 -5.73 -21.55 -8.50
C PHE A 145 -5.19 -21.12 -9.87
N LEU A 146 -6.04 -20.60 -10.75
CA LEU A 146 -5.63 -20.15 -12.09
C LEU A 146 -4.64 -18.99 -11.99
N THR A 147 -4.95 -17.97 -11.20
CA THR A 147 -4.06 -16.80 -11.03
C THR A 147 -2.73 -17.21 -10.39
N VAL A 148 -2.75 -18.03 -9.33
CA VAL A 148 -1.52 -18.51 -8.67
C VAL A 148 -0.67 -19.37 -9.61
N LEU A 149 -1.28 -20.30 -10.35
CA LEU A 149 -0.53 -21.11 -11.31
C LEU A 149 0.05 -20.26 -12.44
N THR A 150 -0.70 -19.29 -12.94
CA THR A 150 -0.23 -18.36 -13.98
C THR A 150 0.95 -17.52 -13.47
N HIS A 151 0.92 -17.09 -12.21
CA HIS A 151 2.01 -16.36 -11.54
C HIS A 151 3.30 -17.19 -11.50
N GLU A 152 3.21 -18.42 -10.99
CA GLU A 152 4.39 -19.31 -10.92
C GLU A 152 4.91 -19.69 -12.32
N LEU A 153 4.00 -19.85 -13.29
CA LEU A 153 4.38 -20.15 -14.66
C LEU A 153 5.04 -18.95 -15.35
N ALA A 154 4.63 -17.74 -15.03
CA ALA A 154 5.29 -16.51 -15.48
C ALA A 154 6.75 -16.45 -14.98
N HIS A 155 7.03 -16.89 -13.75
CA HIS A 155 8.42 -17.01 -13.25
C HIS A 155 9.26 -17.99 -14.09
N ILE A 156 8.72 -19.17 -14.41
CA ILE A 156 9.41 -20.14 -15.27
C ILE A 156 9.66 -19.55 -16.66
N ALA A 157 8.64 -18.93 -17.27
CA ALA A 157 8.76 -18.33 -18.59
C ALA A 157 9.74 -17.17 -18.62
N LEU A 158 9.71 -16.30 -17.60
CA LEU A 158 10.65 -15.21 -17.44
C LEU A 158 12.09 -15.73 -17.41
N ARG A 159 12.41 -16.66 -16.50
CA ARG A 159 13.77 -17.22 -16.40
C ARG A 159 14.23 -17.93 -17.67
N SER A 160 13.30 -18.52 -18.43
CA SER A 160 13.61 -19.21 -19.68
C SER A 160 13.90 -18.26 -20.84
N ASN A 161 13.30 -17.06 -20.81
CA ASN A 161 13.48 -16.01 -21.82
C ASN A 161 14.59 -15.02 -21.43
N THR A 162 14.99 -14.97 -20.17
CA THR A 162 16.18 -14.23 -19.73
C THR A 162 17.45 -15.02 -20.05
N PRO A 163 18.47 -14.40 -20.67
CA PRO A 163 19.79 -15.01 -20.85
C PRO A 163 20.52 -15.33 -19.52
N ASP A 164 21.80 -14.95 -19.39
CA ASP A 164 22.50 -15.01 -18.10
C ASP A 164 21.73 -14.19 -17.02
N TYR A 165 22.14 -14.30 -15.74
CA TYR A 165 21.58 -13.47 -14.65
C TYR A 165 20.10 -13.72 -14.25
N LYS A 166 19.41 -14.68 -14.89
CA LYS A 166 18.01 -15.05 -14.61
C LYS A 166 17.64 -15.42 -13.17
N TYR A 167 18.61 -15.80 -12.33
CA TYR A 167 18.40 -16.15 -10.91
C TYR A 167 18.81 -15.04 -9.92
N ALA A 168 19.24 -13.89 -10.44
CA ALA A 168 19.72 -12.77 -9.63
C ALA A 168 19.05 -11.44 -10.03
N MET A 169 17.94 -11.52 -10.77
CA MET A 169 17.13 -10.34 -11.08
C MET A 169 16.58 -9.73 -9.78
N PRO A 170 16.34 -8.40 -9.75
CA PRO A 170 15.66 -7.78 -8.62
C PRO A 170 14.28 -8.41 -8.41
N GLN A 171 13.97 -8.73 -7.16
CA GLN A 171 12.73 -9.43 -6.83
C GLN A 171 11.49 -8.58 -7.09
N TRP A 172 11.58 -7.26 -6.91
CA TRP A 172 10.45 -6.39 -7.25
C TRP A 172 10.07 -6.47 -8.73
N PHE A 173 11.05 -6.74 -9.61
CA PHE A 173 10.87 -6.80 -11.05
C PHE A 173 10.34 -8.16 -11.50
N GLU A 174 10.90 -9.26 -10.97
CA GLU A 174 10.40 -10.61 -11.26
C GLU A 174 8.95 -10.79 -10.77
N GLU A 175 8.66 -10.36 -9.55
CA GLU A 175 7.30 -10.44 -8.98
C GLU A 175 6.35 -9.48 -9.68
N GLY A 176 6.82 -8.30 -10.08
CA GLY A 176 6.01 -7.36 -10.87
C GLY A 176 5.58 -7.95 -12.21
N ILE A 177 6.49 -8.64 -12.92
CA ILE A 177 6.16 -9.31 -14.19
C ILE A 177 5.16 -10.44 -13.94
N ALA A 178 5.37 -11.25 -12.90
CA ALA A 178 4.49 -12.35 -12.56
C ALA A 178 3.07 -11.88 -12.18
N VAL A 179 2.95 -10.81 -11.37
CA VAL A 179 1.66 -10.17 -11.03
C VAL A 179 0.97 -9.60 -12.28
N TYR A 180 1.73 -8.93 -13.16
CA TYR A 180 1.18 -8.36 -14.39
C TYR A 180 0.67 -9.45 -15.35
N VAL A 181 1.48 -10.49 -15.60
CA VAL A 181 1.13 -11.59 -16.52
C VAL A 181 -0.02 -12.43 -15.97
N SER A 182 -0.09 -12.64 -14.66
CA SER A 182 -1.19 -13.38 -14.02
C SER A 182 -2.47 -12.56 -13.88
N ASN A 183 -2.44 -11.26 -14.18
CA ASN A 183 -3.55 -10.33 -13.95
C ASN A 183 -3.99 -10.29 -12.46
N ASP A 184 -3.04 -10.42 -11.53
CA ASP A 184 -3.28 -10.45 -10.08
C ASP A 184 -3.42 -9.04 -9.45
N ILE A 185 -3.81 -8.05 -10.25
CA ILE A 185 -4.14 -6.69 -9.81
C ILE A 185 -5.66 -6.54 -9.85
N SER A 186 -6.34 -7.12 -8.86
CA SER A 186 -7.79 -6.95 -8.72
C SER A 186 -8.17 -5.48 -8.50
N GLU A 187 -9.43 -5.14 -8.76
CA GLU A 187 -9.96 -3.80 -8.51
C GLU A 187 -9.78 -3.35 -7.05
N ASP A 188 -9.86 -4.27 -6.09
CA ASP A 188 -9.65 -3.95 -4.68
C ASP A 188 -8.18 -3.65 -4.37
N LYS A 189 -7.24 -4.41 -4.95
CA LYS A 189 -5.80 -4.14 -4.85
C LYS A 189 -5.45 -2.80 -5.49
N ARG A 190 -5.97 -2.52 -6.69
CA ARG A 190 -5.80 -1.25 -7.37
C ARG A 190 -6.32 -0.09 -6.53
N ARG A 191 -7.54 -0.21 -6.00
CA ARG A 191 -8.15 0.80 -5.11
C ARG A 191 -7.34 1.03 -3.84
N ALA A 192 -6.78 -0.03 -3.25
CA ALA A 192 -5.90 0.11 -2.09
C ALA A 192 -4.65 0.94 -2.44
N PHE A 193 -4.02 0.68 -3.59
CA PHE A 193 -2.88 1.46 -4.07
C PHE A 193 -3.27 2.92 -4.41
N GLU A 194 -4.42 3.14 -5.04
CA GLU A 194 -4.94 4.48 -5.29
C GLU A 194 -5.15 5.29 -4.00
N ASN A 195 -5.61 4.65 -2.92
CA ASN A 195 -5.74 5.29 -1.62
C ASN A 195 -4.39 5.72 -1.05
N ILE A 196 -3.37 4.88 -1.19
CA ILE A 196 -1.99 5.23 -0.82
C ILE A 196 -1.49 6.41 -1.66
N CYS A 197 -1.79 6.42 -2.96
CA CYS A 197 -1.46 7.54 -3.84
C CYS A 197 -2.15 8.83 -3.39
N ARG A 198 -3.44 8.79 -3.05
CA ARG A 198 -4.20 9.96 -2.56
C ARG A 198 -3.54 10.62 -1.34
N GLU A 199 -2.93 9.81 -0.47
CA GLU A 199 -2.15 10.28 0.69
C GLU A 199 -0.75 10.81 0.32
N GLY A 200 -0.41 10.85 -0.97
CA GLY A 200 0.89 11.28 -1.47
C GLY A 200 2.00 10.26 -1.25
N ARG A 201 1.66 8.98 -1.00
CA ARG A 201 2.61 7.92 -0.68
C ARG A 201 2.78 6.95 -1.85
N TYR A 202 3.94 6.30 -1.91
CA TYR A 202 4.27 5.11 -2.70
C TYR A 202 5.55 4.50 -2.13
N ILE A 203 5.88 3.27 -2.51
CA ILE A 203 7.10 2.58 -2.05
C ILE A 203 8.21 2.80 -3.08
N HIS A 204 9.41 3.18 -2.66
CA HIS A 204 10.56 3.32 -3.55
C HIS A 204 11.06 1.95 -4.05
N ILE A 205 11.70 1.86 -5.21
CA ILE A 205 12.18 0.59 -5.80
C ILE A 205 13.11 -0.16 -4.84
N GLY A 206 14.02 0.56 -4.17
CA GLY A 206 14.92 -0.05 -3.19
C GLY A 206 14.21 -0.62 -1.97
N GLU A 207 13.06 -0.05 -1.59
CA GLU A 207 12.23 -0.55 -0.49
C GLU A 207 11.36 -1.72 -0.94
N LEU A 208 10.77 -1.68 -2.14
CA LEU A 208 10.10 -2.83 -2.76
C LEU A 208 11.02 -4.05 -2.78
N GLU A 209 12.25 -3.87 -3.23
CA GLU A 209 13.26 -4.92 -3.25
C GLU A 209 13.51 -5.55 -1.86
N ASN A 210 13.54 -4.72 -0.81
CA ASN A 210 13.73 -5.21 0.56
C ASN A 210 12.49 -5.94 1.10
N ILE A 211 11.28 -5.47 0.77
CA ILE A 211 10.02 -6.11 1.17
C ILE A 211 9.92 -7.49 0.52
N HIS A 212 10.14 -7.58 -0.79
CA HIS A 212 10.12 -8.85 -1.52
C HIS A 212 11.15 -9.84 -0.97
N LYS A 213 12.38 -9.38 -0.69
CA LYS A 213 13.42 -10.21 -0.03
C LYS A 213 13.07 -10.65 1.38
N GLY A 214 12.13 -9.98 2.02
CA GLY A 214 11.65 -10.33 3.36
C GLY A 214 10.38 -11.18 3.35
N SER A 215 9.68 -11.32 2.23
CA SER A 215 8.28 -11.76 2.18
C SER A 215 8.04 -13.17 2.73
N TYR A 216 9.06 -14.04 2.66
CA TYR A 216 9.00 -15.41 3.15
C TYR A 216 9.09 -15.52 4.69
N LYS A 217 9.41 -14.44 5.40
CA LYS A 217 9.56 -14.49 6.86
C LYS A 217 8.20 -14.54 7.56
N PRO A 218 8.01 -15.41 8.57
CA PRO A 218 6.72 -15.60 9.25
C PRO A 218 6.14 -14.34 9.92
N ASP A 219 6.98 -13.37 10.30
CA ASP A 219 6.62 -12.15 11.01
C ASP A 219 6.42 -10.93 10.09
N SER A 220 6.45 -11.13 8.77
CA SER A 220 6.29 -10.05 7.80
C SER A 220 4.87 -9.46 7.80
N ASN A 221 4.77 -8.15 7.59
CA ASN A 221 3.48 -7.48 7.46
C ASN A 221 2.84 -7.83 6.11
N LEU A 222 1.83 -8.70 6.14
CA LEU A 222 1.11 -9.16 4.95
C LEU A 222 0.47 -8.03 4.14
N ASN A 223 0.07 -6.93 4.79
CA ASN A 223 -0.49 -5.78 4.09
C ASN A 223 0.58 -5.05 3.27
N ASP A 224 1.76 -4.82 3.86
CA ASP A 224 2.88 -4.16 3.17
C ASP A 224 3.38 -5.02 2.01
N ILE A 225 3.42 -6.34 2.19
CA ILE A 225 3.72 -7.30 1.11
C ILE A 225 2.68 -7.17 -0.01
N GLY A 226 1.39 -7.23 0.32
CA GLY A 226 0.33 -7.12 -0.69
C GLY A 226 0.40 -5.82 -1.50
N ILE A 227 0.70 -4.71 -0.84
CA ILE A 227 0.93 -3.41 -1.51
C ILE A 227 2.18 -3.47 -2.39
N ALA A 228 3.29 -4.05 -1.92
CA ALA A 228 4.52 -4.15 -2.69
C ALA A 228 4.34 -5.00 -3.97
N TYR A 229 3.65 -6.14 -3.90
CA TYR A 229 3.31 -6.94 -5.08
C TYR A 229 2.40 -6.16 -6.04
N THR A 230 1.37 -5.49 -5.51
CA THR A 230 0.46 -4.67 -6.33
C THR A 230 1.22 -3.54 -7.03
N GLN A 231 2.04 -2.80 -6.31
CA GLN A 231 2.80 -1.69 -6.87
C GLN A 231 3.83 -2.17 -7.90
N SER A 232 4.57 -3.26 -7.61
CA SER A 232 5.47 -3.90 -8.57
C SER A 232 4.76 -4.25 -9.88
N GLY A 233 3.58 -4.87 -9.81
CA GLY A 233 2.76 -5.18 -10.98
C GLY A 233 2.30 -3.93 -11.73
N MET A 234 1.88 -2.89 -11.01
CA MET A 234 1.48 -1.61 -11.60
C MET A 234 2.64 -0.86 -12.29
N VAL A 235 3.88 -1.03 -11.82
CA VAL A 235 5.07 -0.52 -12.54
C VAL A 235 5.21 -1.21 -13.90
N ILE A 236 5.05 -2.53 -13.96
CA ILE A 236 5.12 -3.27 -15.24
C ILE A 236 3.96 -2.91 -16.16
N GLU A 237 2.75 -2.80 -15.62
CA GLU A 237 1.57 -2.32 -16.36
C GLU A 237 1.85 -0.93 -16.97
N TYR A 238 2.37 0.01 -16.18
CA TYR A 238 2.72 1.35 -16.65
C TYR A 238 3.78 1.32 -17.76
N ILE A 239 4.77 0.44 -17.68
CA ILE A 239 5.78 0.28 -18.73
C ILE A 239 5.12 -0.21 -20.01
N ASN A 240 4.26 -1.23 -19.92
CA ASN A 240 3.52 -1.74 -21.07
C ASN A 240 2.67 -0.65 -21.72
N ASP A 241 1.93 0.11 -20.92
CA ASP A 241 1.00 1.11 -21.42
C ASP A 241 1.71 2.34 -22.03
N THR A 242 2.89 2.68 -21.51
CA THR A 242 3.64 3.87 -21.92
C THR A 242 4.66 3.59 -23.04
N TYR A 243 5.38 2.48 -22.95
CA TYR A 243 6.51 2.15 -23.83
C TYR A 243 6.22 0.92 -24.72
N GLY A 244 5.17 0.16 -24.41
CA GLY A 244 4.80 -1.04 -25.13
C GLY A 244 5.42 -2.31 -24.55
N ARG A 245 4.74 -3.43 -24.77
CA ARG A 245 5.17 -4.76 -24.32
C ARG A 245 6.62 -5.10 -24.72
N ASP A 246 7.02 -4.74 -25.94
CA ASP A 246 8.34 -5.06 -26.48
C ASP A 246 9.48 -4.41 -25.65
N SER A 247 9.23 -3.26 -25.02
CA SER A 247 10.21 -2.65 -24.12
C SER A 247 10.47 -3.50 -22.86
N ILE A 248 9.46 -4.22 -22.35
CA ILE A 248 9.65 -5.12 -21.21
C ILE A 248 10.58 -6.28 -21.62
N TYR A 249 10.38 -6.84 -22.83
CA TYR A 249 11.28 -7.86 -23.38
C TYR A 249 12.71 -7.38 -23.55
N GLU A 250 12.89 -6.20 -24.12
CA GLU A 250 14.20 -5.61 -24.32
C GLU A 250 14.92 -5.35 -22.99
N ILE A 251 14.19 -4.91 -21.96
CA ILE A 251 14.72 -4.75 -20.59
C ILE A 251 15.16 -6.10 -20.03
N ILE A 252 14.30 -7.13 -20.08
CA ILE A 252 14.61 -8.47 -19.57
C ILE A 252 15.85 -9.04 -20.28
N TYR A 253 15.90 -8.92 -21.60
CA TYR A 253 17.00 -9.42 -22.41
C TYR A 253 18.31 -8.69 -22.10
N ASP A 254 18.28 -7.36 -22.02
CA ASP A 254 19.46 -6.56 -21.68
C ASP A 254 19.94 -6.82 -20.25
N LEU A 255 19.01 -6.95 -19.30
CA LEU A 255 19.31 -7.26 -17.90
C LEU A 255 20.10 -8.54 -17.76
N GLY A 256 19.84 -9.53 -18.62
CA GLY A 256 20.60 -10.77 -18.63
C GLY A 256 22.12 -10.57 -18.84
N TYR A 257 22.51 -9.52 -19.56
CA TYR A 257 23.91 -9.18 -19.84
C TYR A 257 24.45 -8.07 -18.94
N SER A 258 23.67 -7.01 -18.73
CA SER A 258 24.09 -5.83 -17.96
C SER A 258 24.21 -6.13 -16.48
N ARG A 259 23.37 -7.06 -15.96
CA ARG A 259 23.24 -7.40 -14.53
C ARG A 259 22.86 -6.21 -13.66
N ASP A 260 22.32 -5.17 -14.28
CA ASP A 260 21.94 -3.92 -13.63
C ASP A 260 20.62 -3.44 -14.23
N VAL A 261 19.58 -3.46 -13.40
CA VAL A 261 18.22 -3.10 -13.82
C VAL A 261 18.12 -1.64 -14.23
N ASP A 262 18.84 -0.74 -13.56
CA ASP A 262 18.80 0.69 -13.90
C ASP A 262 19.52 0.98 -15.20
N LEU A 263 20.63 0.28 -15.49
CA LEU A 263 21.27 0.39 -16.80
C LEU A 263 20.37 -0.13 -17.91
N SER A 264 19.67 -1.25 -17.68
CA SER A 264 18.76 -1.86 -18.66
C SER A 264 17.57 -0.93 -18.95
N PHE A 265 16.92 -0.41 -17.90
CA PHE A 265 15.83 0.55 -18.03
C PHE A 265 16.30 1.82 -18.76
N LYS A 266 17.43 2.41 -18.37
CA LYS A 266 17.94 3.63 -19.02
C LYS A 266 18.28 3.40 -20.49
N LYS A 267 18.82 2.23 -20.82
CA LYS A 267 19.16 1.88 -22.21
C LYS A 267 17.90 1.75 -23.08
N VAL A 268 16.87 1.07 -22.59
CA VAL A 268 15.69 0.73 -23.39
C VAL A 268 14.68 1.87 -23.44
N ILE A 269 14.35 2.45 -22.28
CA ILE A 269 13.26 3.44 -22.15
C ILE A 269 13.75 4.82 -21.68
N GLY A 270 15.05 5.03 -21.50
CA GLY A 270 15.63 6.34 -21.19
C GLY A 270 15.43 6.82 -19.75
N ARG A 271 14.90 5.98 -18.86
CA ARG A 271 14.58 6.26 -17.45
C ARG A 271 15.19 5.20 -16.54
N SER A 272 15.48 5.49 -15.28
CA SER A 272 15.78 4.46 -14.26
C SER A 272 14.51 3.74 -13.80
N ALA A 273 14.66 2.62 -13.09
CA ALA A 273 13.51 1.95 -12.48
C ALA A 273 12.78 2.86 -11.48
N GLU A 274 13.54 3.63 -10.69
CA GLU A 274 12.97 4.58 -9.73
C GLU A 274 12.22 5.73 -10.41
N GLU A 275 12.74 6.25 -11.52
CA GLU A 275 12.06 7.30 -12.29
C GLU A 275 10.73 6.79 -12.87
N VAL A 276 10.71 5.56 -13.39
CA VAL A 276 9.47 4.94 -13.91
C VAL A 276 8.46 4.69 -12.80
N ASN A 277 8.91 4.20 -11.63
CA ASN A 277 8.05 4.01 -10.47
C ASN A 277 7.41 5.33 -10.01
N TYR A 278 8.21 6.41 -9.98
CA TYR A 278 7.72 7.75 -9.69
C TYR A 278 6.73 8.27 -10.74
N ASP A 279 7.01 8.09 -12.04
CA ASP A 279 6.11 8.51 -13.11
C ASP A 279 4.76 7.76 -13.05
N MET A 280 4.80 6.45 -12.79
CA MET A 280 3.61 5.62 -12.59
C MET A 280 2.78 6.15 -11.43
N TRP A 281 3.40 6.33 -10.25
CA TRP A 281 2.74 6.88 -9.08
C TRP A 281 2.13 8.25 -9.38
N ARG A 282 2.89 9.13 -10.04
CA ARG A 282 2.43 10.47 -10.39
C ARG A 282 1.23 10.41 -11.34
N SER A 283 1.24 9.52 -12.32
CA SER A 283 0.12 9.32 -13.24
C SER A 283 -1.16 8.91 -12.51
N VAL A 284 -1.04 7.93 -11.60
CA VAL A 284 -2.17 7.49 -10.75
C VAL A 284 -2.62 8.64 -9.86
N LYS A 285 -1.69 9.35 -9.22
CA LYS A 285 -2.00 10.48 -8.35
C LYS A 285 -2.73 11.61 -9.08
N ASP A 286 -2.24 12.01 -10.24
CA ASP A 286 -2.85 13.06 -11.05
C ASP A 286 -4.26 12.66 -11.51
N GLU A 287 -4.51 11.37 -11.77
CA GLU A 287 -5.85 10.85 -12.05
C GLU A 287 -6.75 10.94 -10.81
N MET A 288 -6.27 10.47 -9.66
CA MET A 288 -7.03 10.51 -8.40
C MET A 288 -7.37 11.94 -8.00
N ASP A 289 -6.44 12.88 -8.14
CA ASP A 289 -6.65 14.30 -7.87
C ASP A 289 -7.70 14.91 -8.80
N ARG A 290 -7.68 14.51 -10.07
CA ARG A 290 -8.65 15.01 -11.07
C ARG A 290 -10.04 14.47 -10.81
N GLN A 291 -10.16 13.22 -10.38
CA GLN A 291 -11.43 12.62 -9.96
C GLN A 291 -11.93 13.34 -8.71
N ASP A 292 -11.07 13.44 -7.70
CA ASP A 292 -11.40 14.04 -6.42
C ASP A 292 -11.79 15.51 -6.49
N GLY A 293 -11.11 16.30 -7.32
CA GLY A 293 -11.44 17.71 -7.55
C GLY A 293 -12.76 17.92 -8.31
N LYS A 294 -13.33 16.85 -8.88
CA LYS A 294 -14.62 16.87 -9.59
C LYS A 294 -15.75 16.20 -8.80
N LEU A 295 -15.43 15.36 -7.83
CA LEU A 295 -16.38 14.57 -7.04
C LEU A 295 -16.90 15.38 -5.85
N LEU A 296 -18.06 16.02 -6.02
CA LEU A 296 -18.90 16.51 -4.93
C LEU A 296 -20.04 15.52 -4.69
N GLU A 297 -19.69 14.34 -4.15
CA GLU A 297 -20.65 13.27 -3.92
C GLU A 297 -21.08 13.16 -2.45
N GLN A 298 -20.46 13.94 -1.57
CA GLN A 298 -20.74 13.90 -0.14
C GLN A 298 -21.66 15.04 0.22
N LYS A 299 -22.58 14.79 1.15
CA LYS A 299 -23.52 15.80 1.63
C LYS A 299 -23.31 16.04 3.12
N ILE A 300 -23.22 17.30 3.52
CA ILE A 300 -23.41 17.69 4.92
C ILE A 300 -24.70 18.46 5.01
N TYR A 301 -25.57 18.05 5.92
CA TYR A 301 -26.83 18.73 6.18
C TYR A 301 -27.12 18.80 7.67
N GLY A 302 -27.94 19.76 8.07
CA GLY A 302 -28.32 19.90 9.48
C GLY A 302 -28.89 21.26 9.77
N TYR A 303 -28.85 21.64 11.04
CA TYR A 303 -29.37 22.92 11.51
C TYR A 303 -28.27 23.74 12.16
N VAL A 304 -28.33 25.06 11.95
CA VAL A 304 -27.61 26.00 12.82
C VAL A 304 -28.47 26.26 14.04
N ILE A 305 -27.92 25.99 15.23
CA ILE A 305 -28.62 26.09 16.51
C ILE A 305 -27.84 26.93 17.52
N ASP A 306 -28.52 27.49 18.51
CA ASP A 306 -27.88 28.09 19.69
C ASP A 306 -27.54 27.03 20.76
N HIS A 307 -26.89 27.46 21.84
CA HIS A 307 -26.55 26.59 23.00
C HIS A 307 -27.77 25.99 23.71
N ASN A 308 -28.98 26.52 23.49
CA ASN A 308 -30.24 26.01 24.02
C ASN A 308 -30.95 25.06 23.04
N GLY A 309 -30.43 24.87 21.82
CA GLY A 309 -31.01 24.03 20.78
C GLY A 309 -32.05 24.74 19.90
N ASN A 310 -32.23 26.06 20.00
CA ASN A 310 -33.12 26.81 19.11
C ASN A 310 -32.44 27.06 17.77
N THR A 311 -33.18 27.00 16.67
CA THR A 311 -32.61 27.23 15.34
C THR A 311 -32.30 28.70 15.08
N ILE A 312 -31.21 28.93 14.35
CA ILE A 312 -30.75 30.26 13.93
C ILE A 312 -30.92 30.37 12.41
N PRO A 313 -31.93 31.10 11.92
CA PRO A 313 -32.21 31.18 10.49
C PRO A 313 -31.21 32.08 9.75
N ASN A 314 -31.09 31.89 8.43
CA ASN A 314 -30.30 32.73 7.51
C ASN A 314 -28.82 32.87 7.87
N GLN A 315 -28.26 31.91 8.62
CA GLN A 315 -26.86 31.92 9.00
C GLN A 315 -26.00 31.28 7.92
N THR A 316 -24.87 31.93 7.60
CA THR A 316 -23.88 31.35 6.67
C THR A 316 -22.99 30.37 7.42
N VAL A 317 -22.80 29.20 6.80
CA VAL A 317 -21.91 28.14 7.24
C VAL A 317 -20.90 27.89 6.12
N SER A 318 -19.66 27.64 6.51
CA SER A 318 -18.58 27.27 5.60
C SER A 318 -17.95 25.94 6.01
N PHE A 319 -17.52 25.17 5.02
CA PHE A 319 -16.84 23.90 5.17
C PHE A 319 -15.55 23.97 4.37
N THR A 320 -14.41 23.78 5.02
CA THR A 320 -13.10 23.82 4.37
C THR A 320 -12.52 22.42 4.32
N SER A 321 -12.10 21.95 3.15
CA SER A 321 -11.42 20.66 3.08
C SER A 321 -9.99 20.76 3.59
N GLU A 322 -9.62 19.85 4.48
CA GLU A 322 -8.28 19.76 5.09
C GLU A 322 -7.51 18.53 4.56
N ARG A 323 -7.93 17.96 3.41
CA ARG A 323 -7.32 16.73 2.88
C ARG A 323 -5.92 17.01 2.34
N GLU A 324 -4.91 16.67 3.14
CA GLU A 324 -3.50 16.79 2.78
C GLU A 324 -3.16 16.09 1.46
N GLY A 325 -2.24 16.69 0.70
CA GLY A 325 -1.80 16.16 -0.58
C GLY A 325 -2.84 16.22 -1.70
N SER A 326 -4.06 16.69 -1.47
CA SER A 326 -5.12 16.78 -2.50
C SER A 326 -5.32 18.20 -3.03
N PRO A 327 -5.71 18.39 -4.32
CA PRO A 327 -6.04 19.71 -4.87
C PRO A 327 -7.23 20.38 -4.19
N VAL A 328 -8.08 19.62 -3.49
CA VAL A 328 -9.24 20.20 -2.77
C VAL A 328 -8.85 20.81 -1.43
N LYS A 329 -7.61 20.63 -0.94
CA LYS A 329 -7.17 21.23 0.33
C LYS A 329 -7.34 22.74 0.31
N GLY A 330 -7.98 23.29 1.34
CA GLY A 330 -8.31 24.71 1.46
C GLY A 330 -9.52 25.16 0.63
N THR A 331 -10.17 24.26 -0.12
CA THR A 331 -11.41 24.60 -0.83
C THR A 331 -12.52 24.85 0.19
N VAL A 332 -13.16 26.02 0.08
CA VAL A 332 -14.23 26.46 0.98
C VAL A 332 -15.58 26.31 0.28
N TYR A 333 -16.45 25.46 0.83
CA TYR A 333 -17.84 25.29 0.43
C TYR A 333 -18.72 26.11 1.37
N THR A 334 -19.55 27.01 0.84
CA THR A 334 -20.38 27.91 1.66
C THR A 334 -21.85 27.71 1.36
N VAL A 335 -22.66 27.64 2.41
CA VAL A 335 -24.12 27.51 2.32
C VAL A 335 -24.78 28.47 3.32
N MET A 336 -25.91 29.05 2.93
CA MET A 336 -26.75 29.83 3.81
C MET A 336 -27.92 28.96 4.29
N ALA A 337 -28.09 28.88 5.60
CA ALA A 337 -29.24 28.20 6.18
C ALA A 337 -30.55 28.93 5.81
N ASP A 338 -31.64 28.19 5.65
CA ASP A 338 -32.94 28.74 5.29
C ASP A 338 -33.66 29.41 6.49
N GLY A 339 -34.93 29.78 6.29
CA GLY A 339 -35.77 30.39 7.33
C GLY A 339 -36.08 29.48 8.52
N SER A 340 -35.84 28.17 8.42
CA SER A 340 -35.92 27.20 9.52
C SER A 340 -34.59 27.00 10.24
N GLY A 341 -33.49 27.51 9.69
CA GLY A 341 -32.12 27.25 10.14
C GLY A 341 -31.50 25.99 9.54
N TYR A 342 -32.18 25.33 8.59
CA TYR A 342 -31.69 24.15 7.90
C TYR A 342 -30.69 24.53 6.80
N TYR A 343 -29.63 23.74 6.64
CA TYR A 343 -28.69 23.87 5.54
C TYR A 343 -28.37 22.49 4.95
N GLU A 344 -28.01 22.47 3.67
CA GLU A 344 -27.47 21.32 2.95
C GLU A 344 -26.38 21.80 1.98
N VAL A 345 -25.24 21.12 1.94
CA VAL A 345 -24.13 21.46 1.06
C VAL A 345 -23.44 20.21 0.54
N ASP A 346 -23.13 20.22 -0.75
CA ASP A 346 -22.28 19.21 -1.37
C ASP A 346 -20.81 19.57 -1.14
N VAL A 347 -20.05 18.61 -0.61
CA VAL A 347 -18.63 18.76 -0.26
C VAL A 347 -17.84 17.58 -0.80
N THR A 348 -16.52 17.67 -0.69
CA THR A 348 -15.62 16.52 -0.87
C THR A 348 -15.55 15.65 0.39
N TYR A 349 -15.17 14.39 0.24
CA TYR A 349 -14.82 13.47 1.32
C TYR A 349 -13.47 13.86 1.96
N GLY A 350 -13.20 13.31 3.15
CA GLY A 350 -11.98 13.59 3.90
C GLY A 350 -12.26 14.38 5.18
N PRO A 351 -11.20 14.87 5.85
CA PRO A 351 -11.34 15.80 6.97
C PRO A 351 -11.85 17.16 6.46
N ILE A 352 -12.95 17.62 7.04
CA ILE A 352 -13.63 18.87 6.72
C ILE A 352 -13.74 19.72 7.99
N LYS A 353 -13.35 20.98 7.88
CA LYS A 353 -13.49 21.98 8.94
C LYS A 353 -14.76 22.81 8.73
N ALA A 354 -15.75 22.60 9.58
CA ALA A 354 -16.99 23.36 9.63
C ALA A 354 -16.80 24.64 10.46
N PHE A 355 -17.18 25.78 9.89
CA PHE A 355 -17.09 27.08 10.52
C PHE A 355 -18.38 27.89 10.33
N ALA A 356 -18.85 28.51 11.41
CA ALA A 356 -19.92 29.49 11.39
C ALA A 356 -19.67 30.57 12.45
N GLU A 357 -20.09 31.80 12.16
CA GLU A 357 -19.96 32.92 13.09
C GLU A 357 -21.20 33.81 13.05
N LYS A 358 -21.59 34.36 14.21
CA LYS A 358 -22.67 35.32 14.32
C LYS A 358 -22.30 36.36 15.36
N GLN A 359 -22.58 37.63 15.07
CA GLN A 359 -22.31 38.70 16.02
C GLN A 359 -23.01 38.45 17.36
N GLY A 360 -22.25 38.49 18.46
CA GLY A 360 -22.75 38.20 19.80
C GLY A 360 -22.67 36.71 20.21
N TYR A 361 -22.25 35.83 19.30
CA TYR A 361 -22.01 34.41 19.58
C TYR A 361 -20.52 34.10 19.45
N GLU A 362 -20.03 33.08 20.15
CA GLU A 362 -18.74 32.47 19.87
C GLU A 362 -18.80 31.71 18.53
N SER A 363 -17.74 31.82 17.73
CA SER A 363 -17.67 31.13 16.44
C SER A 363 -17.61 29.61 16.65
N ALA A 364 -18.40 28.87 15.87
CA ALA A 364 -18.27 27.43 15.78
C ALA A 364 -17.09 27.09 14.86
N ASN A 365 -16.21 26.20 15.33
CA ASN A 365 -15.11 25.66 14.54
C ASN A 365 -14.92 24.18 14.93
N LYS A 366 -15.30 23.27 14.03
CA LYS A 366 -15.33 21.82 14.29
C LYS A 366 -14.77 21.07 13.09
N GLU A 367 -14.07 19.98 13.37
CA GLU A 367 -13.64 19.04 12.34
C GLU A 367 -14.61 17.86 12.27
N VAL A 368 -14.92 17.44 11.05
CA VAL A 368 -15.75 16.29 10.72
C VAL A 368 -15.02 15.46 9.68
N MET A 369 -15.04 14.14 9.85
CA MET A 369 -14.51 13.21 8.88
C MET A 369 -15.68 12.72 8.02
N LEU A 370 -15.57 12.83 6.69
CA LEU A 370 -16.55 12.25 5.76
C LEU A 370 -15.93 11.15 4.93
N ASP A 371 -16.60 10.01 4.87
CA ASP A 371 -16.26 8.93 3.96
C ASP A 371 -16.83 9.18 2.56
N ARG A 372 -16.29 8.48 1.55
CA ARG A 372 -16.79 8.58 0.17
C ARG A 372 -18.24 8.08 0.08
N GLY A 373 -19.07 8.85 -0.62
CA GLY A 373 -20.50 8.57 -0.81
C GLY A 373 -21.35 8.78 0.45
N GLU A 374 -20.79 9.31 1.54
CA GLU A 374 -21.51 9.54 2.78
C GLU A 374 -22.37 10.81 2.73
N SER A 375 -23.53 10.76 3.38
CA SER A 375 -24.32 11.94 3.75
C SER A 375 -24.36 12.06 5.27
N LEU A 376 -23.83 13.16 5.82
CA LEU A 376 -23.65 13.38 7.24
C LEU A 376 -24.65 14.41 7.78
N LEU A 377 -25.44 14.01 8.80
CA LEU A 377 -26.20 14.95 9.62
C LEU A 377 -25.27 15.61 10.64
N PHE A 378 -25.07 16.92 10.52
CA PHE A 378 -24.21 17.70 11.39
C PHE A 378 -24.88 19.00 11.83
N ASN A 379 -25.21 19.15 13.11
CA ASN A 379 -25.73 20.41 13.64
C ASN A 379 -24.58 21.32 14.06
N ILE A 380 -24.68 22.61 13.74
CA ILE A 380 -23.70 23.61 14.14
C ILE A 380 -24.25 24.42 15.29
N THR A 381 -23.60 24.32 16.44
CA THR A 381 -23.97 25.07 17.65
C THR A 381 -23.14 26.34 17.76
N LEU A 382 -23.81 27.49 17.82
CA LEU A 382 -23.23 28.78 18.15
C LEU A 382 -23.53 29.12 19.62
N ASP A 383 -22.51 29.36 20.43
CA ASP A 383 -22.69 29.69 21.84
C ASP A 383 -22.93 31.19 22.03
N GLY A 384 -24.15 31.55 22.43
CA GLY A 384 -24.59 32.93 22.70
C GLY A 384 -24.69 33.28 24.18
N SER A 385 -24.28 32.38 25.08
CA SER A 385 -24.47 32.51 26.53
C SER A 385 -23.90 33.81 27.11
N ALA A 386 -22.76 34.27 26.58
CA ALA A 386 -22.14 35.53 26.97
C ALA A 386 -22.96 36.77 26.57
N ALA A 387 -23.60 36.76 25.40
CA ALA A 387 -24.48 37.86 24.98
C ALA A 387 -25.80 37.84 25.75
N GLU A 388 -26.37 36.67 25.99
CA GLU A 388 -27.57 36.51 26.83
C GLU A 388 -27.34 37.03 28.26
N ALA A 389 -26.20 36.69 28.86
CA ALA A 389 -25.84 37.17 30.20
C ALA A 389 -25.72 38.70 30.26
N ARG A 390 -25.16 39.33 29.22
CA ARG A 390 -25.06 40.80 29.12
C ARG A 390 -26.44 41.44 28.98
N GLU A 391 -27.32 40.88 28.16
CA GLU A 391 -28.68 41.41 28.00
C GLU A 391 -29.51 41.25 29.27
N LEU A 392 -29.40 40.11 29.97
CA LEU A 392 -30.07 39.89 31.25
C LEU A 392 -29.57 40.87 32.32
N ALA A 393 -28.27 41.16 32.35
CA ALA A 393 -27.70 42.17 33.24
C ALA A 393 -28.22 43.59 32.90
N ARG A 394 -28.36 43.91 31.61
CA ARG A 394 -28.93 45.19 31.15
C ARG A 394 -30.39 45.35 31.59
N LEU A 395 -31.21 44.32 31.42
CA LEU A 395 -32.62 44.31 31.85
C LEU A 395 -32.75 44.46 33.37
N ARG A 396 -31.92 43.77 34.14
CA ARG A 396 -31.87 43.92 35.62
C ARG A 396 -31.50 45.35 36.02
N ALA A 397 -30.51 45.95 35.36
CA ALA A 397 -30.11 47.33 35.62
C ALA A 397 -31.23 48.35 35.28
N GLU A 398 -31.99 48.12 34.19
CA GLU A 398 -33.15 48.94 33.85
C GLU A 398 -34.30 48.79 34.86
N GLU A 399 -34.55 47.57 35.33
CA GLU A 399 -35.54 47.31 36.37
C GLU A 399 -35.17 47.96 37.70
N GLU A 400 -33.91 47.84 38.12
CA GLU A 400 -33.38 48.50 39.31
C GLU A 400 -33.51 50.02 39.19
N LYS A 401 -33.18 50.58 38.02
CA LYS A 401 -33.38 52.02 37.74
C LYS A 401 -34.85 52.42 37.83
N ARG A 402 -35.78 51.63 37.30
CA ARG A 402 -37.24 51.88 37.44
C ARG A 402 -37.69 51.83 38.90
N ASN A 403 -37.21 50.86 39.67
CA ASN A 403 -37.54 50.72 41.09
C ASN A 403 -37.02 51.90 41.92
N ILE A 404 -35.80 52.38 41.65
CA ILE A 404 -35.24 53.57 42.32
C ILE A 404 -36.09 54.81 42.02
N ILE A 405 -36.54 54.98 40.76
CA ILE A 405 -37.41 56.11 40.37
C ILE A 405 -38.75 56.03 41.11
N LEU A 406 -39.37 54.85 41.18
CA LEU A 406 -40.64 54.62 41.89
C LEU A 406 -40.52 54.91 43.40
N VAL A 407 -39.46 54.42 44.05
CA VAL A 407 -39.21 54.68 45.49
C VAL A 407 -38.96 56.15 45.75
N SER A 408 -38.19 56.81 44.89
CA SER A 408 -37.91 58.25 44.99
C SER A 408 -39.18 59.09 44.81
N ALA A 409 -40.05 58.73 43.86
CA ALA A 409 -41.35 59.38 43.66
C ALA A 409 -42.30 59.16 44.85
N GLY A 410 -42.31 57.95 45.43
CA GLY A 410 -43.05 57.65 46.66
C GLY A 410 -42.57 58.47 47.87
N ALA A 411 -41.26 58.58 48.07
CA ALA A 411 -40.66 59.38 49.13
C ALA A 411 -40.98 60.88 48.97
N LEU A 412 -40.88 61.42 47.75
CA LEU A 412 -41.30 62.79 47.43
C LEU A 412 -42.77 63.03 47.75
N SER A 413 -43.64 62.08 47.39
CA SER A 413 -45.07 62.16 47.70
C SER A 413 -45.33 62.20 49.20
N LEU A 414 -44.61 61.39 49.98
CA LEU A 414 -44.69 61.41 51.45
C LEU A 414 -44.20 62.74 52.05
N ILE A 415 -43.12 63.32 51.51
CA ILE A 415 -42.61 64.63 51.91
C ILE A 415 -43.65 65.72 51.61
N VAL A 416 -44.30 65.69 50.44
CA VAL A 416 -45.36 66.64 50.08
C VAL A 416 -46.56 66.49 51.03
N ILE A 417 -47.03 65.26 51.29
CA ILE A 417 -48.16 65.01 52.20
C ILE A 417 -47.85 65.49 53.61
N SER A 418 -46.66 65.18 54.13
CA SER A 418 -46.25 65.62 55.47
C SER A 418 -46.08 67.14 55.55
N SER A 419 -45.59 67.80 54.50
CA SER A 419 -45.51 69.26 54.41
C SER A 419 -46.90 69.91 54.41
N VAL A 420 -47.85 69.36 53.64
CA VAL A 420 -49.25 69.82 53.63
C VAL A 420 -49.91 69.63 55.00
N LEU A 421 -49.68 68.49 55.67
CA LEU A 421 -50.19 68.24 57.02
C LEU A 421 -49.62 69.21 58.07
N VAL A 422 -48.33 69.57 57.97
CA VAL A 422 -47.70 70.56 58.85
C VAL A 422 -48.28 71.96 58.62
N VAL A 423 -48.48 72.36 57.36
CA VAL A 423 -49.12 73.64 57.02
C VAL A 423 -50.56 73.66 57.52
N TRP A 424 -51.34 72.61 57.27
CA TRP A 424 -52.73 72.49 57.72
C TRP A 424 -52.86 72.57 59.25
N LYS A 425 -51.94 71.94 59.99
CA LYS A 425 -51.89 72.00 61.45
C LYS A 425 -51.50 73.38 61.99
N ARG A 426 -50.74 74.18 61.24
CA ARG A 426 -50.41 75.57 61.59
C ARG A 426 -51.54 76.56 61.30
N SER A 427 -52.38 76.30 60.31
CA SER A 427 -53.54 77.15 59.97
C SER A 427 -54.78 76.93 60.87
N ASN A 428 -54.80 75.86 61.67
CA ASN A 428 -55.89 75.53 62.60
C ASN A 428 -55.55 75.78 64.09
N LYS A 429 -54.54 76.62 64.36
CA LYS A 429 -54.26 77.23 65.67
C LYS A 429 -54.31 78.74 65.49
#